data_AF-A0A2E4KN97-F1
#
_entry.id   AF-A0A2E4KN97-F1
#
_cell.length_a   1.000
_cell.length_b   1.000
_cell.length_c   1.000
_cell.angle_alpha   90.00
_cell.angle_beta   90.00
_cell.angle_gamma   90.00
#
_symmetry.space_group_name_H-M   'P 1'
#
loop_
_entity.id
_entity.type
_entity.pdbx_description
1 polymer ?
#
loop_
_entity_poly.entity_id
_entity_poly.type
_entity_poly.pdbx_seq_one_letter_code
_entity_poly.pdbx_strand_id
1 'polypeptide(L)'
;MANGPGNQKRRATVGDPTFAENMISVIRGLFMEEVLNANASILVAQVRQADASHKIDTTHHLLRGKHFNGPSRVVYLGDVSKALLAQLSQPETPVFHEGPGYNEQRWKMKTTSSGLTIDIHSTAYWGWGLLTSGYLNIITLEGPLNERARLVLDMTSSLGQSPWEMAHPNSAEKWLKRSYPSLDLKHNEQRWKALLQAGRSNLNEAIERMKGQIDTVWSEEVDEASEWRTIIDDDLHMARQALAEDNAPGVERALARMEASLIQMKNDPEATYIEAPRTVVSDGSDRFSDGKVKPAKTVELTQALSAEDEVPFVDLTRPQPTDEEE
;
A
#
# COMPACT_ATOMS: atom_id res chain seq x y z
N MET A 1 -71.85 25.92 -28.74
CA MET A 1 -71.36 25.55 -27.39
C MET A 1 -69.93 25.05 -27.55
N ALA A 2 -68.98 25.78 -26.96
CA ALA A 2 -67.55 25.63 -27.21
C ALA A 2 -66.93 24.53 -26.33
N ASN A 3 -66.18 23.61 -26.94
CA ASN A 3 -65.31 22.66 -26.24
C ASN A 3 -63.91 23.28 -26.10
N GLY A 4 -63.44 23.42 -24.85
CA GLY A 4 -62.13 23.95 -24.50
C GLY A 4 -60.98 22.95 -24.72
N PRO A 5 -59.72 23.43 -24.74
CA PRO A 5 -58.56 22.62 -25.12
C PRO A 5 -58.07 21.70 -23.99
N GLY A 6 -57.67 20.49 -24.39
CA GLY A 6 -57.12 19.47 -23.51
C GLY A 6 -55.76 19.86 -22.92
N ASN A 7 -55.64 19.63 -21.62
CA ASN A 7 -54.46 19.90 -20.80
C ASN A 7 -53.43 18.76 -20.98
N GLN A 8 -52.46 18.92 -21.88
CA GLN A 8 -51.29 18.04 -21.97
C GLN A 8 -50.30 18.38 -20.85
N LYS A 9 -50.38 17.63 -19.74
CA LYS A 9 -49.31 17.57 -18.74
C LYS A 9 -48.04 17.01 -19.38
N ARG A 10 -47.05 17.87 -19.64
CA ARG A 10 -45.68 17.47 -19.93
C ARG A 10 -45.12 16.73 -18.69
N ARG A 11 -44.95 15.42 -18.81
CA ARG A 11 -44.16 14.61 -17.88
C ARG A 11 -42.72 15.12 -17.95
N ALA A 12 -42.18 15.59 -16.82
CA ALA A 12 -40.76 15.84 -16.67
C ALA A 12 -40.01 14.52 -16.91
N THR A 13 -39.12 14.52 -17.90
CA THR A 13 -38.15 13.47 -18.14
C THR A 13 -37.29 13.33 -16.89
N VAL A 14 -37.32 12.14 -16.30
CA VAL A 14 -36.40 11.71 -15.26
C VAL A 14 -34.98 11.87 -15.82
N GLY A 15 -34.18 12.73 -15.18
CA GLY A 15 -32.81 12.97 -15.59
C GLY A 15 -31.99 11.69 -15.54
N ASP A 16 -31.16 11.49 -16.56
CA ASP A 16 -30.30 10.33 -16.71
C ASP A 16 -29.37 10.20 -15.48
N PRO A 17 -29.47 9.12 -14.68
CA PRO A 17 -28.69 8.96 -13.45
C PRO A 17 -27.17 8.95 -13.73
N THR A 18 -26.77 8.53 -14.93
CA THR A 18 -25.35 8.51 -15.35
C THR A 18 -24.76 9.92 -15.48
N PHE A 19 -25.54 10.93 -15.88
CA PHE A 19 -25.06 12.30 -15.98
C PHE A 19 -24.81 12.91 -14.60
N ALA A 20 -25.70 12.65 -13.64
CA ALA A 20 -25.54 13.14 -12.27
C ALA A 20 -24.34 12.48 -11.57
N GLU A 21 -24.15 11.18 -11.73
CA GLU A 21 -22.99 10.46 -11.18
C GLU A 21 -21.67 10.91 -11.81
N ASN A 22 -21.63 11.09 -13.13
CA ASN A 22 -20.45 11.61 -13.83
C ASN A 22 -20.11 13.04 -13.39
N MET A 23 -21.11 13.90 -13.23
CA MET A 23 -20.90 15.28 -12.79
C MET A 23 -20.45 15.35 -11.32
N ILE A 24 -20.97 14.47 -10.45
CA ILE A 24 -20.50 14.34 -9.06
C ILE A 24 -19.05 13.82 -9.03
N SER A 25 -18.70 12.88 -9.91
CA SER A 25 -17.33 12.36 -10.04
C SER A 25 -16.35 13.44 -10.49
N VAL A 26 -16.71 14.24 -11.51
CA VAL A 26 -15.90 15.36 -12.02
C VAL A 26 -15.74 16.45 -10.96
N ILE A 27 -16.82 16.84 -10.27
CA ILE A 27 -16.77 17.85 -9.20
C ILE A 27 -15.92 17.33 -8.03
N ARG A 28 -16.02 16.04 -7.67
CA ARG A 28 -15.14 15.43 -6.67
C ARG A 28 -13.68 15.45 -7.13
N GLY A 29 -13.40 15.12 -8.39
CA GLY A 29 -12.04 15.15 -8.95
C GLY A 29 -11.40 16.55 -8.87
N LEU A 30 -12.14 17.59 -9.27
CA LEU A 30 -11.66 18.98 -9.21
C LEU A 30 -11.45 19.46 -7.76
N PHE A 31 -12.32 19.08 -6.83
CA PHE A 31 -12.15 19.39 -5.40
C PHE A 31 -10.94 18.66 -4.80
N MET A 32 -10.61 17.47 -5.29
CA MET A 32 -9.47 16.68 -4.82
C MET A 32 -8.13 17.26 -5.29
N GLU A 33 -8.04 17.78 -6.52
CA GLU A 33 -6.82 18.46 -7.01
C GLU A 33 -6.51 19.75 -6.24
N GLU A 34 -7.52 20.49 -5.79
CA GLU A 34 -7.31 21.69 -4.98
C GLU A 34 -6.81 21.36 -3.55
N VAL A 35 -7.21 20.21 -3.01
CA VAL A 35 -6.86 19.76 -1.66
C VAL A 35 -5.51 19.03 -1.62
N LEU A 36 -5.15 18.35 -2.71
CA LEU A 36 -3.96 17.50 -2.80
C LEU A 36 -2.85 18.21 -3.57
N ASN A 37 -1.74 18.50 -2.90
CA ASN A 37 -0.53 18.94 -3.58
C ASN A 37 0.09 17.76 -4.34
N ALA A 38 0.57 18.01 -5.57
CA ALA A 38 1.13 16.96 -6.43
C ALA A 38 2.34 16.25 -5.80
N ASN A 39 3.20 16.98 -5.09
CA ASN A 39 4.52 16.51 -4.66
C ASN A 39 4.61 16.16 -3.18
N ALA A 40 3.75 16.73 -2.34
CA ALA A 40 3.81 16.54 -0.90
C ALA A 40 2.45 16.47 -0.23
N SER A 41 2.38 15.87 0.95
CA SER A 41 1.18 15.85 1.78
C SER A 41 1.58 15.95 3.25
N ILE A 42 0.95 16.87 3.98
CA ILE A 42 1.13 17.03 5.43
C ILE A 42 -0.15 16.59 6.11
N LEU A 43 -0.02 15.60 6.97
CA LEU A 43 -1.11 14.95 7.69
C LEU A 43 -0.85 15.02 9.19
N VAL A 44 -1.88 15.38 9.95
CA VAL A 44 -1.82 15.40 11.41
C VAL A 44 -2.74 14.31 11.94
N ALA A 45 -2.19 13.47 12.82
CA ALA A 45 -2.85 12.31 13.36
C ALA A 45 -2.79 12.27 14.89
N GLN A 46 -3.87 11.85 15.52
CA GLN A 46 -3.94 11.58 16.95
C GLN A 46 -3.25 10.25 17.27
N VAL A 47 -2.27 10.29 18.19
CA VAL A 47 -1.71 9.07 18.78
C VAL A 47 -2.64 8.59 19.89
N ARG A 48 -3.16 7.37 19.81
CA ARG A 48 -4.05 6.83 20.87
C ARG A 48 -3.35 5.83 21.78
N GLN A 49 -2.37 5.10 21.24
CA GLN A 49 -1.58 4.14 22.00
C GLN A 49 -0.09 4.37 21.72
N ALA A 50 0.76 4.25 22.73
CA ALA A 50 2.20 4.30 22.58
C ALA A 50 2.87 3.37 23.59
N ASP A 51 3.98 2.77 23.20
CA ASP A 51 4.73 1.85 24.06
C ASP A 51 6.25 1.95 23.84
N ALA A 52 7.00 1.47 24.83
CA ALA A 52 8.45 1.37 24.83
C ALA A 52 8.97 0.18 24.01
N SER A 53 8.36 -0.10 22.85
CA SER A 53 8.72 -1.24 22.00
C SER A 53 9.99 -1.02 21.17
N HIS A 54 10.50 0.21 21.14
CA HIS A 54 11.63 0.60 20.30
C HIS A 54 12.69 1.37 21.07
N LYS A 55 13.87 1.44 20.47
CA LYS A 55 15.00 2.21 20.97
C LYS A 55 15.60 3.06 19.85
N ILE A 56 16.27 4.13 20.23
CA ILE A 56 17.17 4.89 19.36
C ILE A 56 18.61 4.49 19.68
N ASP A 57 19.37 4.10 18.66
CA ASP A 57 20.83 3.95 18.72
C ASP A 57 21.46 5.33 18.95
N THR A 58 22.19 5.51 20.06
CA THR A 58 22.78 6.82 20.39
C THR A 58 23.98 7.20 19.53
N THR A 59 24.54 6.24 18.77
CA THR A 59 25.72 6.47 17.91
C THR A 59 25.31 6.97 16.54
N HIS A 60 24.30 6.31 15.95
CA HIS A 60 23.87 6.56 14.56
C HIS A 60 22.47 7.16 14.46
N HIS A 61 21.79 7.36 15.61
CA HIS A 61 20.41 7.84 15.67
C HIS A 61 19.41 7.00 14.90
N LEU A 62 19.71 5.71 14.71
CA LEU A 62 18.83 4.79 13.99
C LEU A 62 17.75 4.22 14.90
N LEU A 63 16.56 4.00 14.35
CA LEU A 63 15.51 3.24 15.01
C LEU A 63 15.94 1.78 15.14
N ARG A 64 15.82 1.24 16.34
CA ARG A 64 16.15 -0.15 16.68
C ARG A 64 15.00 -0.81 17.44
N GLY A 65 14.93 -2.13 17.36
CA GLY A 65 13.99 -2.91 18.16
C GLY A 65 14.33 -2.90 19.65
N LYS A 66 13.36 -3.29 20.47
CA LYS A 66 13.45 -3.36 21.95
C LYS A 66 14.72 -4.05 22.48
N HIS A 67 15.18 -5.10 21.81
CA HIS A 67 16.28 -5.96 22.24
C HIS A 67 17.66 -5.53 21.71
N PHE A 68 17.79 -4.32 21.17
CA PHE A 68 19.10 -3.81 20.77
C PHE A 68 20.00 -3.64 22.00
N ASN A 69 21.20 -4.23 21.91
CA ASN A 69 22.18 -4.34 23.00
C ASN A 69 23.24 -3.23 23.00
N GLY A 70 23.29 -2.40 21.94
CA GLY A 70 24.22 -1.28 21.86
C GLY A 70 23.77 -0.05 22.68
N PRO A 71 24.63 0.98 22.76
CA PRO A 71 24.30 2.25 23.41
C PRO A 71 23.01 2.85 22.84
N SER A 72 21.96 2.89 23.66
CA SER A 72 20.62 3.21 23.18
C SER A 72 19.76 3.89 24.24
N ARG A 73 18.72 4.58 23.77
CA ARG A 73 17.67 5.18 24.63
C ARG A 73 16.31 4.65 24.21
N VAL A 74 15.38 4.60 25.15
CA VAL A 74 14.00 4.19 24.88
C VAL A 74 13.30 5.29 24.06
N VAL A 75 12.46 4.87 23.11
CA VAL A 75 11.57 5.77 22.38
C VAL A 75 10.17 5.19 22.35
N TYR A 76 9.18 6.05 22.60
CA TYR A 76 7.76 5.66 22.57
C TYR A 76 7.21 5.97 21.18
N LEU A 77 6.98 4.92 20.39
CA LEU A 77 6.32 5.06 19.09
C LEU A 77 4.81 4.94 19.28
N GLY A 78 4.07 5.89 18.69
CA GLY A 78 2.62 5.83 18.62
C GLY A 78 2.12 4.72 17.68
N ASP A 79 0.89 4.29 17.89
CA ASP A 79 0.12 3.42 16.99
C ASP A 79 0.18 3.90 15.54
N VAL A 80 -0.06 5.19 15.30
CA VAL A 80 0.02 5.79 13.95
C VAL A 80 1.40 5.60 13.31
N SER A 81 2.46 5.93 14.04
CA SER A 81 3.83 5.78 13.53
C SER A 81 4.22 4.32 13.28
N LYS A 82 3.80 3.42 14.17
CA LYS A 82 4.03 1.97 14.01
C LYS A 82 3.28 1.42 12.80
N ALA A 83 2.02 1.80 12.64
CA ALA A 83 1.21 1.45 11.47
C ALA A 83 1.86 1.97 10.19
N LEU A 84 2.26 3.24 10.14
CA LEU A 84 2.95 3.83 9.00
C LEU A 84 4.22 3.06 8.62
N LEU A 85 5.11 2.83 9.58
CA LEU A 85 6.38 2.13 9.34
C LEU A 85 6.17 0.68 8.87
N ALA A 86 5.11 0.01 9.33
CA ALA A 86 4.81 -1.36 8.94
C ALA A 86 4.34 -1.48 7.48
N GLN A 87 3.81 -0.41 6.89
CA GLN A 87 3.31 -0.41 5.50
C GLN A 87 4.35 0.06 4.47
N LEU A 88 5.56 0.44 4.90
CA LEU A 88 6.61 0.86 3.98
C LEU A 88 7.17 -0.35 3.22
N SER A 89 7.26 -0.23 1.89
CA SER A 89 7.90 -1.22 1.02
C SER A 89 9.41 -0.99 1.01
N GLN A 90 10.17 -1.96 1.53
CA GLN A 90 11.64 -1.92 1.60
C GLN A 90 12.18 -0.60 2.20
N PRO A 91 11.79 -0.23 3.44
CA PRO A 91 12.22 1.03 4.02
C PRO A 91 13.70 1.04 4.37
N GLU A 92 14.34 2.18 4.16
CA GLU A 92 15.59 2.48 4.86
C GLU A 92 15.33 2.55 6.37
N THR A 93 16.35 2.20 7.16
CA THR A 93 16.21 2.28 8.62
C THR A 93 15.92 3.73 9.04
N PRO A 94 14.80 4.01 9.73
CA PRO A 94 14.47 5.38 10.11
C PRO A 94 15.56 6.02 10.97
N VAL A 95 15.88 7.27 10.65
CA VAL A 95 16.92 8.06 11.31
C VAL A 95 16.26 9.18 12.10
N PHE A 96 16.58 9.30 13.38
CA PHE A 96 16.13 10.39 14.23
C PHE A 96 16.99 11.63 14.01
N HIS A 97 16.36 12.75 13.69
CA HIS A 97 17.03 14.06 13.67
C HIS A 97 16.82 14.82 14.98
N GLU A 98 15.72 14.52 15.69
CA GLU A 98 15.50 14.93 17.07
C GLU A 98 15.09 13.70 17.89
N GLY A 99 16.03 13.20 18.71
CA GLY A 99 15.76 12.07 19.60
C GLY A 99 14.92 12.46 20.83
N PRO A 100 14.37 11.47 21.55
CA PRO A 100 13.64 11.71 22.80
C PRO A 100 14.52 12.39 23.87
N GLY A 101 13.92 13.39 24.53
CA GLY A 101 14.47 14.03 25.74
C GLY A 101 13.92 13.38 27.01
N TYR A 102 13.56 14.18 28.01
CA TYR A 102 12.82 13.69 29.19
C TYR A 102 11.47 13.06 28.83
N ASN A 103 10.85 13.57 27.76
CA ASN A 103 9.62 13.01 27.23
C ASN A 103 9.96 12.06 26.07
N GLU A 104 9.86 10.76 26.32
CA GLU A 104 10.25 9.69 25.40
C GLU A 104 9.34 9.57 24.16
N GLN A 105 8.21 10.28 24.15
CA GLN A 105 7.24 10.33 23.05
C GLN A 105 7.37 11.61 22.21
N ARG A 106 8.31 12.52 22.52
CA ARG A 106 8.62 13.68 21.69
C ARG A 106 9.89 13.43 20.89
N TRP A 107 9.77 13.36 19.57
CA TRP A 107 10.86 13.02 18.67
C TRP A 107 10.53 13.38 17.23
N LYS A 108 11.55 13.44 16.36
CA LYS A 108 11.42 13.55 14.90
C LYS A 108 12.32 12.53 14.23
N MET A 109 11.77 11.83 13.25
CA MET A 109 12.51 10.88 12.44
C MET A 109 12.15 10.98 10.97
N LYS A 110 13.09 10.59 10.14
CA LYS A 110 12.95 10.54 8.69
C LYS A 110 13.29 9.15 8.18
N THR A 111 12.60 8.69 7.15
CA THR A 111 12.90 7.47 6.43
C THR A 111 12.55 7.67 4.95
N THR A 112 13.10 6.80 4.10
CA THR A 112 12.75 6.74 2.69
C THR A 112 12.31 5.31 2.35
N SER A 113 11.39 5.19 1.40
CA SER A 113 10.84 3.90 0.97
C SER A 113 10.27 4.05 -0.44
N SER A 114 10.76 3.26 -1.39
CA SER A 114 10.21 3.13 -2.75
C SER A 114 9.83 4.45 -3.45
N GLY A 115 10.68 5.48 -3.36
CA GLY A 115 10.42 6.79 -3.99
C GLY A 115 9.73 7.81 -3.09
N LEU A 116 9.24 7.39 -1.93
CA LEU A 116 8.71 8.27 -0.90
C LEU A 116 9.80 8.71 0.08
N THR A 117 9.74 9.98 0.47
CA THR A 117 10.42 10.51 1.65
C THR A 117 9.38 10.80 2.72
N ILE A 118 9.58 10.23 3.91
CA ILE A 118 8.65 10.31 5.03
C ILE A 118 9.35 10.99 6.21
N ASP A 119 8.79 12.11 6.67
CA ASP A 119 9.17 12.76 7.93
C ASP A 119 8.03 12.62 8.94
N ILE A 120 8.34 12.15 10.13
CA ILE A 120 7.38 11.94 11.21
C ILE A 120 7.86 12.70 12.44
N HIS A 121 7.01 13.62 12.90
CA HIS A 121 7.23 14.39 14.11
C HIS A 121 6.17 14.02 15.15
N SER A 122 6.61 13.51 16.30
CA SER A 122 5.77 13.25 17.46
C SER A 122 5.87 14.39 18.47
N THR A 123 4.73 14.97 18.85
CA THR A 123 4.69 16.13 19.74
C THR A 123 3.46 16.14 20.63
N ALA A 124 3.62 16.66 21.85
CA ALA A 124 2.51 16.85 22.77
C ALA A 124 1.70 18.09 22.36
N TYR A 125 0.38 17.97 22.32
CA TYR A 125 -0.54 19.06 22.02
C TYR A 125 -1.51 19.35 23.16
N TRP A 126 -1.65 18.42 24.09
CA TRP A 126 -2.50 18.55 25.27
C TRP A 126 -1.82 17.99 26.51
N GLY A 127 -1.98 18.70 27.62
CA GLY A 127 -1.55 18.29 28.94
C GLY A 127 -2.16 19.18 30.01
N TRP A 128 -2.10 18.69 31.25
CA TRP A 128 -2.49 19.43 32.44
C TRP A 128 -1.31 19.48 33.41
N GLY A 129 -0.74 20.67 33.61
CA GLY A 129 0.46 20.86 34.43
C GLY A 129 1.66 20.09 33.87
N LEU A 130 2.23 19.19 34.68
CA LEU A 130 3.36 18.33 34.31
C LEU A 130 2.96 17.06 33.54
N LEU A 131 1.66 16.77 33.43
CA LEU A 131 1.15 15.56 32.77
C LEU A 131 0.72 15.88 31.34
N THR A 132 1.50 15.44 30.36
CA THR A 132 1.10 15.44 28.94
C THR A 132 0.35 14.15 28.63
N SER A 133 -0.88 14.22 28.11
CA SER A 133 -1.63 13.02 27.71
C SER A 133 -2.02 12.97 26.23
N GLY A 134 -2.01 14.10 25.52
CA GLY A 134 -2.37 14.15 24.10
C GLY A 134 -1.13 14.35 23.22
N TYR A 135 -0.89 13.39 22.32
CA TYR A 135 0.18 13.46 21.33
C TYR A 135 -0.37 13.44 19.90
N LEU A 136 0.32 14.16 19.02
CA LEU A 136 0.10 14.15 17.59
C LEU A 136 1.32 13.56 16.88
N ASN A 137 1.07 12.76 15.84
CA ASN A 137 2.05 12.53 14.80
C ASN A 137 1.75 13.44 13.61
N ILE A 138 2.71 14.26 13.23
CA ILE A 138 2.70 15.05 12.00
C ILE A 138 3.53 14.27 11.00
N ILE A 139 2.90 13.88 9.90
CA ILE A 139 3.46 13.03 8.87
C ILE A 139 3.56 13.87 7.62
N THR A 140 4.78 14.09 7.14
CA THR A 140 5.06 14.71 5.86
C THR A 140 5.46 13.62 4.89
N LEU A 141 4.69 13.46 3.82
CA LEU A 141 4.93 12.51 2.75
C LEU A 141 5.32 13.29 1.50
N GLU A 142 6.51 13.05 0.97
CA GLU A 142 7.00 13.63 -0.29
C GLU A 142 7.22 12.50 -1.30
N GLY A 143 6.87 12.72 -2.56
CA GLY A 143 6.98 11.71 -3.63
C GLY A 143 5.75 11.71 -4.55
N PRO A 144 5.50 10.66 -5.34
CA PRO A 144 4.33 10.56 -6.22
C PRO A 144 3.00 10.46 -5.46
N LEU A 145 1.93 11.10 -5.96
CA LEU A 145 0.60 11.07 -5.33
C LEU A 145 0.08 9.64 -5.12
N ASN A 146 0.26 8.76 -6.11
CA ASN A 146 -0.24 7.40 -6.06
C ASN A 146 0.37 6.58 -4.91
N GLU A 147 1.68 6.72 -4.70
CA GLU A 147 2.39 6.03 -3.62
C GLU A 147 1.97 6.58 -2.25
N ARG A 148 1.85 7.91 -2.11
CA ARG A 148 1.37 8.53 -0.86
C ARG A 148 -0.06 8.09 -0.53
N ALA A 149 -0.95 8.13 -1.52
CA ALA A 149 -2.34 7.74 -1.38
C ALA A 149 -2.46 6.26 -0.99
N ARG A 150 -1.66 5.39 -1.61
CA ARG A 150 -1.60 3.97 -1.28
C ARG A 150 -1.15 3.75 0.16
N LEU A 151 -0.03 4.37 0.56
CA LEU A 151 0.50 4.25 1.92
C LEU A 151 -0.51 4.72 2.98
N VAL A 152 -1.24 5.80 2.70
CA VAL A 152 -2.27 6.32 3.60
C VAL A 152 -3.47 5.37 3.70
N LEU A 153 -3.88 4.74 2.60
CA LEU A 153 -4.93 3.73 2.59
C LEU A 153 -4.55 2.53 3.46
N ASP A 154 -3.37 1.96 3.23
CA ASP A 154 -2.88 0.79 3.98
C ASP A 154 -2.66 1.09 5.47
N MET A 155 -2.11 2.27 5.78
CA MET A 155 -1.96 2.69 7.18
C MET A 155 -3.32 2.82 7.86
N THR A 156 -4.27 3.49 7.21
CA THR A 156 -5.58 3.77 7.82
C THR A 156 -6.38 2.48 8.01
N SER A 157 -6.36 1.56 7.06
CA SER A 157 -7.03 0.26 7.19
C SER A 157 -6.45 -0.56 8.35
N SER A 158 -5.14 -0.47 8.61
CA SER A 158 -4.50 -1.15 9.74
C SER A 158 -4.80 -0.56 11.13
N LEU A 159 -5.21 0.71 11.21
CA LEU A 159 -5.48 1.41 12.48
C LEU A 159 -6.89 1.13 13.04
N GLY A 160 -7.84 0.72 12.20
CA GLY A 160 -9.23 0.45 12.60
C GLY A 160 -10.02 1.68 13.07
N GLN A 161 -9.43 2.88 13.04
CA GLN A 161 -10.03 4.14 13.48
C GLN A 161 -9.45 5.30 12.65
N SER A 162 -10.23 6.37 12.50
CA SER A 162 -9.82 7.58 11.80
C SER A 162 -8.66 8.29 12.53
N PRO A 163 -7.44 8.36 11.97
CA PRO A 163 -6.31 9.02 12.63
C PRO A 163 -6.49 10.53 12.81
N TRP A 164 -7.34 11.19 12.02
CA TRP A 164 -7.63 12.62 12.12
C TRP A 164 -8.63 12.99 13.23
N GLU A 165 -9.21 12.02 13.93
CA GLU A 165 -10.13 12.28 15.04
C GLU A 165 -9.36 12.53 16.34
N MET A 166 -9.29 13.80 16.71
CA MET A 166 -8.55 14.28 17.87
C MET A 166 -9.32 14.05 19.17
N ALA A 167 -8.65 13.55 20.21
CA ALA A 167 -9.25 13.38 21.54
C ALA A 167 -9.65 14.73 22.18
N HIS A 168 -8.87 15.79 21.94
CA HIS A 168 -9.13 17.14 22.43
C HIS A 168 -9.15 18.16 21.28
N PRO A 169 -10.25 18.26 20.50
CA PRO A 169 -10.30 19.02 19.26
C PRO A 169 -9.95 20.50 19.44
N ASN A 170 -10.46 21.16 20.49
CA ASN A 170 -10.16 22.57 20.76
C ASN A 170 -8.67 22.84 21.01
N SER A 171 -7.98 21.88 21.62
CA SER A 171 -6.55 22.01 21.92
C SER A 171 -5.70 21.69 20.70
N ALA A 172 -6.10 20.67 19.93
CA ALA A 172 -5.48 20.34 18.65
C ALA A 172 -5.60 21.50 17.65
N GLU A 173 -6.77 22.13 17.57
CA GLU A 173 -7.03 23.29 16.72
C GLU A 173 -6.15 24.49 17.11
N LYS A 174 -6.01 24.79 18.41
CA LYS A 174 -5.09 25.84 18.89
C LYS A 174 -3.64 25.53 18.55
N TRP A 175 -3.24 24.26 18.73
CA TRP A 175 -1.89 23.81 18.42
C TRP A 175 -1.59 23.92 16.91
N LEU A 176 -2.55 23.53 16.06
CA LEU A 176 -2.49 23.64 14.60
C LEU A 176 -2.35 25.09 14.16
N LYS A 177 -3.23 25.99 14.62
CA LYS A 177 -3.16 27.42 14.28
C LYS A 177 -1.81 28.06 14.60
N ARG A 178 -1.17 27.63 15.70
CA ARG A 178 0.16 28.10 16.10
C ARG A 178 1.28 27.52 15.25
N SER A 179 1.21 26.24 14.90
CA SER A 179 2.32 25.51 14.26
C SER A 179 2.23 25.52 12.73
N TYR A 180 1.01 25.49 12.19
CA TYR A 180 0.66 25.47 10.78
C TYR A 180 -0.54 26.40 10.52
N PRO A 181 -0.33 27.73 10.40
CA PRO A 181 -1.42 28.71 10.31
C PRO A 181 -2.38 28.49 9.13
N SER A 182 -1.94 27.80 8.08
CA SER A 182 -2.73 27.46 6.89
C SER A 182 -3.46 26.11 7.00
N LEU A 183 -3.44 25.46 8.16
CA LEU A 183 -4.05 24.15 8.38
C LEU A 183 -4.97 24.20 9.61
N ASP A 184 -6.23 23.82 9.42
CA ASP A 184 -7.17 23.56 10.51
C ASP A 184 -7.57 22.08 10.53
N LEU A 185 -8.34 21.66 11.54
CA LEU A 185 -8.78 20.26 11.64
C LEU A 185 -9.65 19.80 10.48
N LYS A 186 -10.46 20.69 9.89
CA LYS A 186 -11.36 20.35 8.79
C LYS A 186 -10.56 20.09 7.51
N HIS A 187 -9.61 20.96 7.18
CA HIS A 187 -8.71 20.79 6.06
C HIS A 187 -7.80 19.58 6.25
N ASN A 188 -7.35 19.29 7.47
CA ASN A 188 -6.62 18.06 7.78
C ASN A 188 -7.45 16.82 7.47
N GLU A 189 -8.69 16.75 7.97
CA GLU A 189 -9.62 15.65 7.66
C GLU A 189 -9.89 15.52 6.15
N GLN A 190 -10.10 16.64 5.46
CA GLN A 190 -10.30 16.65 4.01
C GLN A 190 -9.11 16.06 3.26
N ARG A 191 -7.87 16.40 3.66
CA ARG A 191 -6.65 15.83 3.06
C ARG A 191 -6.55 14.33 3.25
N TRP A 192 -6.83 13.84 4.46
CA TRP A 192 -6.89 12.40 4.72
C TRP A 192 -7.90 11.71 3.82
N LYS A 193 -9.14 12.21 3.78
CA LYS A 193 -10.21 11.66 2.94
C LYS A 193 -9.87 11.72 1.44
N ALA A 194 -9.23 12.78 0.99
CA ALA A 194 -8.81 12.93 -0.39
C ALA A 194 -7.73 11.91 -0.77
N LEU A 195 -6.72 11.67 0.08
CA LEU A 195 -5.71 10.62 -0.15
C LEU A 195 -6.32 9.22 -0.14
N LEU A 196 -7.23 8.93 0.81
CA LEU A 196 -7.93 7.64 0.84
C LEU A 196 -8.74 7.41 -0.43
N GLN A 197 -9.47 8.42 -0.88
CA GLN A 197 -10.26 8.33 -2.10
C GLN A 197 -9.37 8.19 -3.35
N ALA A 198 -8.22 8.87 -3.40
CA ALA A 198 -7.25 8.70 -4.47
C ALA A 198 -6.69 7.26 -4.50
N GLY A 199 -6.36 6.70 -3.33
CA GLY A 199 -5.89 5.31 -3.21
C GLY A 199 -6.94 4.31 -3.70
N ARG A 200 -8.20 4.48 -3.30
CA ARG A 200 -9.33 3.66 -3.77
C ARG A 200 -9.53 3.78 -5.28
N SER A 201 -9.47 5.01 -5.82
CA SER A 201 -9.61 5.25 -7.25
C SER A 201 -8.53 4.54 -8.06
N ASN A 202 -7.27 4.58 -7.59
CA ASN A 202 -6.15 3.91 -8.25
C ASN A 202 -6.34 2.38 -8.27
N LEU A 203 -6.79 1.79 -7.16
CA LEU A 203 -7.10 0.37 -7.10
C LEU A 203 -8.27 0.00 -8.01
N ASN A 204 -9.33 0.82 -8.01
CA ASN A 204 -10.48 0.61 -8.89
C ASN A 204 -10.08 0.69 -10.37
N GLU A 205 -9.22 1.63 -10.73
CA GLU A 205 -8.68 1.73 -12.10
C GLU A 205 -7.88 0.48 -12.47
N ALA A 206 -7.07 -0.06 -11.55
CA ALA A 206 -6.35 -1.31 -11.78
C ALA A 206 -7.31 -2.50 -12.00
N ILE A 207 -8.40 -2.58 -11.22
CA ILE A 207 -9.46 -3.60 -11.40
C ILE A 207 -10.11 -3.45 -12.78
N GLU A 208 -10.54 -2.25 -13.16
CA GLU A 208 -11.22 -2.04 -14.44
C GLU A 208 -10.27 -2.21 -15.63
N ARG A 209 -8.98 -1.89 -15.48
CA ARG A 209 -7.96 -2.20 -16.49
C ARG A 209 -7.79 -3.70 -16.70
N MET A 210 -7.68 -4.46 -15.60
CA MET A 210 -7.60 -5.93 -15.66
C MET A 210 -8.86 -6.49 -16.32
N LYS A 211 -10.04 -6.04 -15.89
CA LYS A 211 -11.32 -6.43 -16.51
C LYS A 211 -11.33 -6.18 -18.03
N GLY A 212 -10.90 -5.01 -18.48
CA GLY A 212 -10.82 -4.70 -19.91
C GLY A 212 -9.84 -5.59 -20.68
N GLN A 213 -8.72 -5.98 -20.06
CA GLN A 213 -7.80 -6.96 -20.65
C GLN A 213 -8.49 -8.32 -20.79
N ILE A 214 -9.22 -8.76 -19.77
CA ILE A 214 -9.92 -10.03 -19.82
C ILE A 214 -11.05 -10.01 -20.86
N ASP A 215 -11.84 -8.93 -20.93
CA ASP A 215 -12.89 -8.70 -21.94
C ASP A 215 -12.35 -8.80 -23.37
N THR A 216 -11.15 -8.28 -23.62
CA THR A 216 -10.49 -8.38 -24.93
C THR A 216 -10.16 -9.83 -25.27
N VAL A 217 -9.60 -10.58 -24.31
CA VAL A 217 -9.21 -11.98 -24.53
C VAL A 217 -10.43 -12.86 -24.81
N TRP A 218 -11.53 -12.69 -24.06
CA TRP A 218 -12.75 -13.45 -24.32
C TRP A 218 -13.41 -13.10 -25.65
N SER A 219 -13.14 -11.92 -26.23
CA SER A 219 -13.62 -11.56 -27.57
C SER A 219 -12.80 -12.17 -28.71
N GLU A 220 -11.52 -12.49 -28.44
CA GLU A 220 -10.56 -13.02 -29.42
C GLU A 220 -10.45 -14.56 -29.33
N GLU A 221 -10.71 -15.17 -28.18
CA GLU A 221 -10.49 -16.60 -27.90
C GLU A 221 -11.73 -17.33 -27.32
N VAL A 222 -12.17 -18.36 -28.07
CA VAL A 222 -12.76 -19.66 -27.67
C VAL A 222 -14.07 -19.66 -26.85
N ASP A 223 -15.12 -20.20 -27.46
CA ASP A 223 -16.44 -20.46 -26.84
C ASP A 223 -16.37 -21.54 -25.72
N GLU A 224 -15.31 -22.37 -25.70
CA GLU A 224 -15.17 -23.58 -24.87
C GLU A 224 -14.44 -23.42 -23.51
N ALA A 225 -13.93 -22.23 -23.14
CA ALA A 225 -13.19 -22.01 -21.88
C ALA A 225 -14.08 -21.64 -20.67
N SER A 226 -15.19 -22.35 -20.42
CA SER A 226 -16.17 -21.98 -19.38
C SER A 226 -15.64 -22.05 -17.94
N GLU A 227 -14.72 -22.98 -17.66
CA GLU A 227 -14.11 -23.13 -16.34
C GLU A 227 -13.21 -21.93 -15.99
N TRP A 228 -12.37 -21.51 -16.94
CA TRP A 228 -11.51 -20.32 -16.81
C TRP A 228 -12.31 -19.03 -16.58
N ARG A 229 -13.43 -18.86 -17.30
CA ARG A 229 -14.34 -17.72 -17.10
C ARG A 229 -14.82 -17.65 -15.66
N THR A 230 -15.28 -18.78 -15.11
CA THR A 230 -15.79 -18.85 -13.74
C THR A 230 -14.71 -18.47 -12.72
N ILE A 231 -13.50 -19.01 -12.87
CA ILE A 231 -12.37 -18.74 -11.97
C ILE A 231 -12.00 -17.25 -11.99
N ILE A 232 -11.90 -16.66 -13.18
CA ILE A 232 -11.51 -15.25 -13.33
C ILE A 232 -12.61 -14.32 -12.81
N ASP A 233 -13.89 -14.63 -13.05
CA ASP A 233 -15.03 -13.87 -12.52
C ASP A 233 -15.07 -13.90 -10.98
N ASP A 234 -14.77 -15.06 -10.38
CA ASP A 234 -14.66 -15.20 -8.93
C ASP A 234 -13.54 -14.31 -8.36
N ASP A 235 -12.35 -14.30 -8.98
CA ASP A 235 -11.25 -13.44 -8.55
C ASP A 235 -11.55 -11.94 -8.79
N LEU A 236 -12.26 -11.58 -9.86
CA LEU A 236 -12.73 -10.22 -10.10
C LEU A 236 -13.72 -9.79 -8.99
N HIS A 237 -14.62 -10.68 -8.58
CA HIS A 237 -15.51 -10.44 -7.46
C HIS A 237 -14.74 -10.25 -6.16
N MET A 238 -13.74 -11.10 -5.88
CA MET A 238 -12.88 -10.96 -4.70
C MET A 238 -12.11 -9.63 -4.70
N ALA A 239 -11.61 -9.17 -5.85
CA ALA A 239 -10.93 -7.89 -5.96
C ALA A 239 -11.85 -6.73 -5.58
N ARG A 240 -13.10 -6.73 -6.08
CA ARG A 240 -14.11 -5.71 -5.76
C ARG A 240 -14.52 -5.74 -4.30
N GLN A 241 -14.70 -6.93 -3.73
CA GLN A 241 -14.99 -7.08 -2.31
C GLN A 241 -13.84 -6.55 -1.44
N ALA A 242 -12.59 -6.92 -1.75
CA ALA A 242 -11.43 -6.45 -1.03
C ALA A 242 -11.28 -4.91 -1.09
N LEU A 243 -11.60 -4.29 -2.23
CA LEU A 243 -11.62 -2.83 -2.36
C LEU A 243 -12.70 -2.20 -1.47
N ALA A 244 -13.89 -2.79 -1.38
CA ALA A 244 -14.98 -2.31 -0.52
C ALA A 244 -14.61 -2.37 0.98
N GLU A 245 -13.70 -3.27 1.36
CA GLU A 245 -13.18 -3.44 2.71
C GLU A 245 -11.88 -2.64 2.98
N ASP A 246 -11.45 -1.76 2.05
CA ASP A 246 -10.17 -1.04 2.11
C ASP A 246 -8.94 -1.95 2.26
N ASN A 247 -9.05 -3.20 1.82
CA ASN A 247 -8.02 -4.21 1.87
C ASN A 247 -7.23 -4.23 0.56
N ALA A 248 -6.34 -3.26 0.40
CA ALA A 248 -5.57 -3.11 -0.82
C ALA A 248 -4.65 -4.32 -1.13
N PRO A 249 -3.99 -4.98 -0.16
CA PRO A 249 -3.29 -6.23 -0.42
C PRO A 249 -4.21 -7.36 -0.91
N GLY A 250 -5.49 -7.36 -0.50
CA GLY A 250 -6.50 -8.29 -1.01
C GLY A 250 -6.79 -8.06 -2.50
N VAL A 251 -6.92 -6.79 -2.91
CA VAL A 251 -7.10 -6.40 -4.31
C VAL A 251 -5.93 -6.87 -5.16
N GLU A 252 -4.70 -6.59 -4.74
CA GLU A 252 -3.49 -6.97 -5.48
C GLU A 252 -3.33 -8.48 -5.62
N ARG A 253 -3.64 -9.24 -4.56
CA ARG A 253 -3.62 -10.70 -4.63
C ARG A 253 -4.67 -11.26 -5.60
N ALA A 254 -5.85 -10.66 -5.67
CA ALA A 254 -6.87 -11.06 -6.62
C ALA A 254 -6.46 -10.70 -8.06
N LEU A 255 -5.90 -9.51 -8.29
CA LEU A 255 -5.35 -9.10 -9.59
C LEU A 255 -4.23 -10.03 -10.07
N ALA A 256 -3.30 -10.37 -9.19
CA ALA A 256 -2.22 -11.31 -9.52
C ALA A 256 -2.72 -12.71 -9.87
N ARG A 257 -3.78 -13.19 -9.21
CA ARG A 257 -4.43 -14.47 -9.55
C ARG A 257 -5.13 -14.41 -10.91
N MET A 258 -5.87 -13.33 -11.19
CA MET A 258 -6.48 -13.12 -12.51
C MET A 258 -5.42 -13.09 -13.62
N GLU A 259 -4.32 -12.38 -13.40
CA GLU A 259 -3.21 -12.30 -14.36
C GLU A 259 -2.58 -13.68 -14.59
N ALA A 260 -2.34 -14.45 -13.52
CA ALA A 260 -1.81 -15.80 -13.63
C ALA A 260 -2.76 -16.74 -14.40
N SER A 261 -4.06 -16.68 -14.12
CA SER A 261 -5.09 -17.46 -14.82
C SER A 261 -5.17 -17.09 -16.31
N LEU A 262 -5.11 -15.79 -16.63
CA LEU A 262 -5.04 -15.31 -18.00
C LEU A 262 -3.81 -15.84 -18.75
N ILE A 263 -2.64 -15.85 -18.11
CA ILE A 263 -1.41 -16.37 -18.71
C ILE A 263 -1.51 -17.89 -18.96
N GLN A 264 -2.03 -18.65 -18.00
CA GLN A 264 -2.23 -20.10 -18.15
C GLN A 264 -3.18 -20.40 -19.32
N MET A 265 -4.35 -19.76 -19.33
CA MET A 265 -5.35 -19.93 -20.38
C MET A 265 -4.81 -19.62 -21.78
N LYS A 266 -4.05 -18.52 -21.94
CA LYS A 266 -3.44 -18.15 -23.23
C LYS A 266 -2.38 -19.13 -23.72
N ASN A 267 -1.66 -19.78 -22.80
CA ASN A 267 -0.61 -20.72 -23.15
C ASN A 267 -1.18 -22.12 -23.47
N ASP A 268 -2.15 -22.58 -22.70
CA ASP A 268 -2.81 -23.87 -22.89
C ASP A 268 -4.27 -23.82 -22.37
N PRO A 269 -5.26 -23.58 -23.25
CA PRO A 269 -6.66 -23.43 -22.84
C PRO A 269 -7.30 -24.73 -22.36
N GLU A 270 -6.75 -25.89 -22.74
CA GLU A 270 -7.21 -27.23 -22.34
C GLU A 270 -6.52 -27.73 -21.06
N ALA A 271 -5.53 -26.98 -20.53
CA ALA A 271 -4.86 -27.35 -19.31
C ALA A 271 -5.82 -27.33 -18.12
N THR A 272 -5.70 -28.34 -17.25
CA THR A 272 -6.33 -28.29 -15.93
C THR A 272 -5.77 -27.10 -15.16
N TYR A 273 -6.66 -26.25 -14.65
CA TYR A 273 -6.30 -25.10 -13.84
C TYR A 273 -5.35 -25.49 -12.69
N ILE A 274 -4.21 -24.83 -12.63
CA ILE A 274 -3.26 -24.97 -11.52
C ILE A 274 -3.47 -23.79 -10.60
N GLU A 275 -4.05 -24.04 -9.42
CA GLU A 275 -4.19 -23.03 -8.36
C GLU A 275 -2.83 -22.39 -8.08
N ALA A 276 -2.79 -21.05 -8.12
CA ALA A 276 -1.64 -20.31 -7.63
C ALA A 276 -1.33 -20.76 -6.19
N PRO A 277 -0.04 -20.95 -5.82
CA PRO A 277 0.32 -21.39 -4.48
C PRO A 277 -0.37 -20.52 -3.44
N ARG A 278 -1.25 -21.13 -2.63
CA ARG A 278 -1.82 -20.44 -1.47
C ARG A 278 -0.65 -19.97 -0.64
N THR A 279 -0.60 -18.66 -0.40
CA THR A 279 0.50 -17.96 0.27
C THR A 279 1.16 -18.88 1.29
N VAL A 280 2.36 -19.37 0.99
CA VAL A 280 3.20 -19.97 2.02
C VAL A 280 3.59 -18.79 2.89
N VAL A 281 2.75 -18.52 3.89
CA VAL A 281 3.15 -17.68 5.00
C VAL A 281 4.30 -18.48 5.62
N SER A 282 5.53 -17.98 5.51
CA SER A 282 6.63 -18.55 6.30
C SER A 282 6.18 -18.43 7.75
N ASP A 283 5.76 -19.55 8.33
CA ASP A 283 5.33 -19.69 9.71
C ASP A 283 6.53 -19.61 10.68
N GLY A 284 7.71 -19.28 10.15
CA GLY A 284 8.97 -19.27 10.86
C GLY A 284 9.60 -20.65 11.02
N SER A 285 9.01 -21.72 10.48
CA SER A 285 9.64 -23.06 10.44
C SER A 285 10.82 -23.13 9.47
N ASP A 286 10.90 -22.20 8.50
CA ASP A 286 12.03 -22.02 7.59
C ASP A 286 13.25 -21.36 8.26
N ARG A 287 13.12 -20.92 9.52
CA ARG A 287 14.29 -20.54 10.30
C ARG A 287 15.03 -21.80 10.68
N PHE A 288 16.18 -22.02 10.05
CA PHE A 288 17.20 -22.94 10.53
C PHE A 288 17.54 -22.58 11.98
N SER A 289 16.84 -23.18 12.94
CA SER A 289 17.33 -23.30 14.30
C SER A 289 18.54 -24.22 14.24
N ASP A 290 19.62 -23.85 14.93
CA ASP A 290 20.91 -24.53 14.98
C ASP A 290 20.81 -25.88 15.72
N GLY A 291 19.98 -26.78 15.20
CA GLY A 291 19.60 -28.05 15.78
C GLY A 291 19.56 -29.12 14.70
N LYS A 292 20.48 -30.07 14.80
CA LYS A 292 20.64 -31.23 13.91
C LYS A 292 19.30 -31.88 13.53
N VAL A 293 18.80 -31.62 12.33
CA VAL A 293 17.74 -32.42 11.70
C VAL A 293 18.31 -33.01 10.40
N LYS A 294 18.11 -34.32 10.24
CA LYS A 294 18.54 -35.07 9.05
C LYS A 294 17.79 -34.54 7.82
N PRO A 295 18.43 -34.38 6.66
CA PRO A 295 17.74 -33.92 5.46
C PRO A 295 16.68 -34.94 5.05
N ALA A 296 15.44 -34.48 4.95
CA ALA A 296 14.39 -35.19 4.23
C ALA A 296 14.76 -35.23 2.73
N LYS A 297 14.44 -36.35 2.07
CA LYS A 297 14.76 -36.62 0.67
C LYS A 297 14.35 -35.44 -0.23
N THR A 298 15.36 -34.79 -0.80
CA THR A 298 15.23 -33.94 -1.98
C THR A 298 14.54 -34.73 -3.08
N VAL A 299 13.44 -34.20 -3.60
CA VAL A 299 12.79 -34.71 -4.81
C VAL A 299 13.82 -34.66 -5.93
N GLU A 300 14.07 -35.80 -6.56
CA GLU A 300 15.06 -36.01 -7.62
C GLU A 300 14.69 -35.22 -8.88
N LEU A 301 15.14 -33.96 -8.95
CA LEU A 301 15.18 -33.17 -10.19
C LEU A 301 16.55 -33.30 -10.89
N THR A 302 17.32 -34.33 -10.56
CA THR A 302 18.68 -34.57 -11.08
C THR A 302 18.76 -35.70 -12.10
N GLN A 303 17.68 -36.45 -12.36
CA GLN A 303 17.72 -37.57 -13.33
C GLN A 303 17.57 -37.15 -14.79
N ALA A 304 17.15 -35.91 -15.10
CA ALA A 304 17.00 -35.44 -16.48
C ALA A 304 18.25 -34.74 -17.07
N LEU A 305 19.31 -34.53 -16.28
CA LEU A 305 20.56 -33.89 -16.74
C LEU A 305 21.73 -34.88 -16.90
N SER A 306 21.47 -36.18 -16.72
CA SER A 306 22.49 -37.24 -16.80
C SER A 306 22.57 -37.94 -18.16
N ALA A 307 21.87 -37.43 -19.18
CA ALA A 307 22.12 -37.85 -20.56
C ALA A 307 23.33 -37.06 -21.07
N GLU A 308 24.42 -37.78 -21.27
CA GLU A 308 25.74 -37.31 -21.68
C GLU A 308 25.68 -36.45 -22.95
N ASP A 309 25.86 -35.13 -22.80
CA ASP A 309 26.43 -34.28 -23.84
C ASP A 309 27.74 -33.71 -23.28
N GLU A 310 28.87 -34.35 -23.61
CA GLU A 310 30.20 -33.80 -23.37
C GLU A 310 30.35 -32.50 -24.17
N VAL A 311 30.12 -31.37 -23.52
CA VAL A 311 30.43 -30.06 -24.09
C VAL A 311 31.95 -29.91 -24.12
N PRO A 312 32.59 -29.75 -25.30
CA PRO A 312 34.04 -29.62 -25.37
C PRO A 312 34.46 -28.28 -24.76
N PHE A 313 35.27 -28.36 -23.70
CA PHE A 313 35.79 -27.19 -23.00
C PHE A 313 36.90 -26.54 -23.86
N VAL A 314 36.57 -25.41 -24.52
CA VAL A 314 37.54 -24.62 -25.27
C VAL A 314 38.27 -23.67 -24.32
N ASP A 315 39.55 -23.95 -24.06
CA ASP A 315 40.43 -23.13 -23.24
C ASP A 315 40.94 -21.91 -24.05
N LEU A 316 40.34 -20.74 -23.77
CA LEU A 316 40.66 -19.46 -24.44
C LEU A 316 41.91 -18.76 -23.90
N THR A 317 42.67 -19.38 -22.99
CA THR A 317 43.89 -18.78 -22.43
C THR A 317 45.17 -19.15 -23.18
N ARG A 318 45.07 -19.98 -24.22
CA ARG A 318 46.20 -20.36 -25.06
C ARG A 318 46.36 -19.37 -26.22
N PRO A 319 47.59 -18.87 -26.47
CA PRO A 319 47.86 -18.10 -27.68
C PRO A 319 47.64 -18.98 -28.91
N GLN A 320 46.90 -18.47 -29.90
CA GLN A 320 46.63 -19.21 -31.13
C GLN A 320 47.94 -19.48 -31.89
N PRO A 321 48.10 -20.67 -32.50
CA PRO A 321 49.18 -20.90 -33.44
C PRO A 321 48.97 -19.99 -34.65
N THR A 322 50.01 -19.25 -35.00
CA THR A 322 50.10 -18.53 -36.27
C THR A 322 50.17 -19.55 -37.39
N ASP A 323 49.12 -19.64 -38.20
CA ASP A 323 49.17 -20.35 -39.47
C ASP A 323 50.15 -19.61 -40.40
N GLU A 324 51.34 -20.19 -40.59
CA GLU A 324 52.19 -19.86 -41.73
C GLU A 324 51.63 -20.58 -42.96
N GLU A 325 51.31 -19.80 -43.98
CA GLU A 325 50.94 -20.25 -45.32
C GLU A 325 52.11 -21.03 -45.95
N GLU A 326 51.84 -22.25 -46.43
CA GLU A 326 52.42 -22.84 -47.65
C GLU A 326 51.56 -24.01 -48.16
#